data_AF-A0A1S3YRU4-F1
#
_entry.id   AF-A0A1S3YRU4-F1
#
_cell.length_a   1.000
_cell.length_b   1.000
_cell.length_c   1.000
_cell.angle_alpha   90.00
_cell.angle_beta   90.00
_cell.angle_gamma   90.00
#
_symmetry.space_group_name_H-M   'P 1'
#
loop_
_entity.id
_entity.type
_entity.pdbx_description
1 polymer ?
#
loop_
_entity_poly.entity_id
_entity_poly.type
_entity_poly.pdbx_seq_one_letter_code
_entity_poly.pdbx_strand_id
1 'polypeptide(L)'
;MATFAKEEVEVVIVGAGPAGLAVSACLNKLAIKNVVLEKEDCCGYLWKKRTYDRLHLHLSKDFCSLPLKPHANSAPKYLSKNEFIQYLDEYVENFNINPKFQCCVEMAFYEKEEKKWNIKVRNVATGEMEFYGCDFLVLASGENNEGYIPKVLGLEKFKGEIIHSSEYKSGQKYEGKEVLVVGSGNSGMEIAFDLSNYRSCASIVVRNPIHVLTREMVHTGMLLLKYLPISLVDTLIAKCAKIRFGNLAELGIPQPEEGPFYIKISKGRSPVIDVGAIDKIKLGEIKVLPGISKIKEHTVEFDNGEEHQFDAIIFATGYKNAATKWLKDHSSIFLDDGTLINEFPNHWKGENGLYCAGFSKRGLFGISMDAKSIVDNINIVIGKKI
;
A
#
# COMPACT_ATOMS: atom_id res chain seq x y z
N MET A 1 -23.53 35.02 4.36
CA MET A 1 -22.51 33.96 4.22
C MET A 1 -21.79 34.22 2.92
N ALA A 2 -20.46 34.34 2.91
CA ALA A 2 -19.73 34.53 1.67
C ALA A 2 -19.97 33.32 0.77
N THR A 3 -20.60 33.54 -0.39
CA THR A 3 -20.75 32.55 -1.45
C THR A 3 -19.37 32.31 -2.04
N PHE A 4 -18.66 31.33 -1.51
CA PHE A 4 -17.44 30.86 -2.15
C PHE A 4 -17.83 30.26 -3.50
N ALA A 5 -17.14 30.66 -4.58
CA ALA A 5 -17.37 30.08 -5.90
C ALA A 5 -17.08 28.57 -5.83
N LYS A 6 -18.10 27.77 -6.16
CA LYS A 6 -18.04 26.31 -6.20
C LYS A 6 -17.75 25.87 -7.63
N GLU A 7 -16.65 25.16 -7.85
CA GLU A 7 -16.30 24.60 -9.16
C GLU A 7 -17.11 23.31 -9.40
N GLU A 8 -17.91 23.28 -10.46
CA GLU A 8 -18.72 22.12 -10.83
C GLU A 8 -17.96 21.22 -11.81
N VAL A 9 -17.72 19.97 -11.42
CA VAL A 9 -17.00 18.97 -12.22
C VAL A 9 -17.79 17.67 -12.18
N GLU A 10 -17.80 16.90 -13.25
CA GLU A 10 -18.58 15.66 -13.30
C GLU A 10 -18.01 14.58 -12.36
N VAL A 11 -16.68 14.39 -12.35
CA VAL A 11 -15.99 13.45 -11.47
C VAL A 11 -14.87 14.13 -10.69
N VAL A 12 -14.87 13.97 -9.36
CA VAL A 12 -13.74 14.35 -8.50
C VAL A 12 -13.01 13.09 -8.03
N ILE A 13 -11.69 13.04 -8.24
CA ILE A 13 -10.82 11.94 -7.83
C ILE A 13 -9.89 12.45 -6.72
N VAL A 14 -9.88 11.78 -5.57
CA VAL A 14 -9.04 12.17 -4.43
C VAL A 14 -7.80 11.28 -4.38
N GLY A 15 -6.65 11.83 -4.79
CA GLY A 15 -5.32 11.19 -4.78
C GLY A 15 -4.77 10.93 -6.20
N ALA A 16 -3.53 11.35 -6.44
CA ALA A 16 -2.76 11.11 -7.67
C ALA A 16 -1.73 9.98 -7.51
N GLY A 17 -2.06 8.97 -6.69
CA GLY A 17 -1.40 7.67 -6.70
C GLY A 17 -1.80 6.83 -7.93
N PRO A 18 -1.22 5.63 -8.11
CA PRO A 18 -1.53 4.77 -9.27
C PRO A 18 -3.03 4.52 -9.48
N ALA A 19 -3.82 4.46 -8.41
CA ALA A 19 -5.27 4.29 -8.46
C ALA A 19 -6.00 5.47 -9.12
N GLY A 20 -5.71 6.70 -8.69
CA GLY A 20 -6.37 7.89 -9.21
C GLY A 20 -5.94 8.20 -10.64
N LEU A 21 -4.66 7.98 -10.95
CA LEU A 21 -4.14 8.09 -12.31
C LEU A 21 -4.83 7.11 -13.26
N ALA A 22 -4.99 5.84 -12.85
CA ALA A 22 -5.69 4.83 -13.64
C ALA A 22 -7.16 5.20 -13.93
N VAL A 23 -7.87 5.72 -12.92
CA VAL A 23 -9.25 6.17 -13.09
C VAL A 23 -9.31 7.37 -14.05
N SER A 24 -8.48 8.39 -13.83
CA SER A 24 -8.45 9.59 -14.67
C SER A 24 -8.11 9.28 -16.14
N ALA A 25 -7.14 8.41 -16.41
CA ALA A 25 -6.83 7.96 -17.77
C ALA A 25 -8.02 7.29 -18.46
N CYS A 26 -8.71 6.40 -17.76
CA CYS A 26 -9.90 5.74 -18.28
C CYS A 26 -11.04 6.73 -18.56
N LEU A 27 -11.27 7.72 -17.69
CA LEU A 27 -12.26 8.79 -17.91
C LEU A 27 -11.88 9.69 -19.09
N ASN A 28 -10.61 10.09 -19.19
CA ASN A 28 -10.10 10.93 -20.28
C ASN A 28 -10.27 10.24 -21.64
N LYS A 29 -10.08 8.91 -21.71
CA LYS A 29 -10.34 8.13 -22.93
C LYS A 29 -11.80 8.19 -23.39
N LEU A 30 -12.74 8.37 -22.47
CA LEU A 30 -14.17 8.54 -22.75
C LEU A 30 -14.60 10.02 -22.81
N ALA A 31 -13.66 10.95 -22.74
CA ALA A 31 -13.90 12.40 -22.68
C ALA A 31 -14.83 12.83 -21.51
N ILE A 32 -14.85 12.07 -20.41
CA ILE A 32 -15.61 12.41 -19.19
C ILE A 32 -14.79 13.38 -18.35
N LYS A 33 -15.39 14.54 -18.02
CA LYS A 33 -14.67 15.62 -17.31
C LYS A 33 -14.34 15.20 -15.88
N ASN A 34 -13.07 15.34 -15.50
CA ASN A 34 -12.63 14.99 -14.16
C ASN A 34 -11.54 15.92 -13.64
N VAL A 35 -11.42 15.97 -12.31
CA VAL A 35 -10.31 16.62 -11.61
C VAL A 35 -9.68 15.64 -10.63
N VAL A 36 -8.35 15.58 -10.63
CA VAL A 36 -7.58 14.81 -9.64
C VAL A 36 -7.03 15.79 -8.62
N LEU A 37 -7.42 15.62 -7.36
CA LEU A 37 -6.94 16.43 -6.24
C LEU A 37 -5.86 15.64 -5.49
N GLU A 38 -4.63 16.17 -5.46
CA GLU A 38 -3.50 15.56 -4.77
C GLU A 38 -3.02 16.48 -3.65
N LYS A 39 -2.92 15.92 -2.44
CA LYS A 39 -2.47 16.64 -1.25
C LYS A 39 -1.01 17.05 -1.35
N GLU A 40 -0.19 16.20 -1.98
CA GLU A 40 1.25 16.37 -2.08
C GLU A 40 1.63 17.16 -3.35
N ASP A 41 2.93 17.36 -3.56
CA ASP A 41 3.48 18.18 -4.64
C ASP A 41 3.76 17.40 -5.95
N CYS A 42 3.45 16.11 -6.00
CA CYS A 42 3.71 15.28 -7.17
C CYS A 42 2.85 14.01 -7.24
N CYS A 43 2.68 13.48 -8.45
CA CYS A 43 2.08 12.17 -8.70
C CYS A 43 2.89 11.05 -8.05
N GLY A 44 2.20 10.03 -7.54
CA GLY A 44 2.87 8.85 -6.98
C GLY A 44 3.79 9.17 -5.80
N TYR A 45 3.47 10.20 -5.01
CA TYR A 45 4.29 10.70 -3.90
C TYR A 45 4.85 9.59 -2.99
N LEU A 46 4.02 8.59 -2.64
CA LEU A 46 4.46 7.44 -1.85
C LEU A 46 5.69 6.77 -2.48
N TRP A 47 5.62 6.48 -3.77
CA TRP A 47 6.70 5.85 -4.54
C TRP A 47 7.91 6.77 -4.66
N LYS A 48 7.73 8.05 -4.97
CA LYS A 48 8.85 8.99 -5.15
C LYS A 48 9.57 9.29 -3.83
N LYS A 49 8.83 9.52 -2.75
CA LYS A 49 9.34 10.14 -1.51
C LYS A 49 9.22 9.31 -0.25
N ARG A 50 8.37 8.27 -0.19
CA ARG A 50 8.11 7.49 1.04
C ARG A 50 8.44 5.99 0.92
N THR A 51 9.24 5.62 -0.08
CA THR A 51 9.81 4.28 -0.23
C THR A 51 11.33 4.30 -0.11
N TYR A 52 11.89 3.17 0.29
CA TYR A 52 13.33 2.91 0.31
C TYR A 52 13.89 2.67 -1.09
N ASP A 53 15.18 2.88 -1.25
CA ASP A 53 15.79 3.06 -2.58
C ASP A 53 15.96 1.75 -3.34
N ARG A 54 16.21 0.65 -2.62
CA ARG A 54 16.37 -0.68 -3.21
C ARG A 54 15.07 -1.34 -3.68
N LEU A 55 13.92 -0.70 -3.46
CA LEU A 55 12.62 -1.30 -3.74
C LEU A 55 12.52 -1.75 -5.20
N HIS A 56 12.08 -2.99 -5.36
CA HIS A 56 11.63 -3.54 -6.64
C HIS A 56 10.20 -4.05 -6.46
N LEU A 57 9.40 -3.98 -7.51
CA LEU A 57 8.11 -4.62 -7.53
C LEU A 57 8.28 -6.13 -7.34
N HIS A 58 7.57 -6.68 -6.36
CA HIS A 58 7.65 -8.12 -6.08
C HIS A 58 6.92 -8.99 -7.10
N LEU A 59 5.98 -8.40 -7.84
CA LEU A 59 5.21 -9.10 -8.87
C LEU A 59 5.78 -8.82 -10.26
N SER A 60 5.54 -9.76 -11.19
CA SER A 60 5.91 -9.61 -12.61
C SER A 60 5.23 -8.39 -13.22
N LYS A 61 5.88 -7.74 -14.18
CA LYS A 61 5.34 -6.62 -14.96
C LYS A 61 3.95 -6.91 -15.53
N ASP A 62 3.66 -8.17 -15.88
CA ASP A 62 2.36 -8.62 -16.39
C ASP A 62 1.19 -8.35 -15.43
N PHE A 63 1.47 -8.26 -14.12
CA PHE A 63 0.49 -7.97 -13.07
C PHE A 63 0.57 -6.54 -12.52
N CYS A 64 1.46 -5.71 -13.07
CA CYS A 64 1.79 -4.39 -12.54
C CYS A 64 1.51 -3.26 -13.53
N SER A 65 0.79 -3.49 -14.63
CA SER A 65 0.37 -2.43 -15.54
C SER A 65 -0.93 -1.79 -15.07
N LEU A 66 -1.02 -0.47 -15.23
CA LEU A 66 -2.27 0.28 -15.15
C LEU A 66 -3.08 0.09 -16.44
N PRO A 67 -4.40 0.34 -16.42
CA PRO A 67 -5.25 0.19 -17.60
C PRO A 67 -4.72 1.00 -18.78
N LEU A 68 -5.01 0.53 -20.01
CA LEU A 68 -4.70 1.23 -21.27
C LEU A 68 -3.22 1.32 -21.65
N LYS A 69 -2.27 1.04 -20.73
CA LYS A 69 -0.83 1.10 -21.01
C LYS A 69 -0.08 -0.09 -20.38
N PRO A 70 0.10 -1.21 -21.11
CA PRO A 70 0.97 -2.29 -20.66
C PRO A 70 2.43 -1.82 -20.55
N HIS A 71 3.23 -2.55 -19.76
CA HIS A 71 4.67 -2.34 -19.71
C HIS A 71 5.32 -2.70 -21.05
N ALA A 72 6.43 -2.03 -21.39
CA ALA A 72 7.18 -2.34 -22.61
C ALA A 72 7.71 -3.79 -22.62
N ASN A 73 7.82 -4.39 -23.80
CA ASN A 73 8.38 -5.75 -23.94
C ASN A 73 9.83 -5.83 -23.43
N SER A 74 10.61 -4.77 -23.61
CA SER A 74 11.99 -4.64 -23.12
C SER A 74 12.11 -4.42 -21.61
N ALA A 75 11.04 -4.01 -20.91
CA ALA A 75 11.09 -3.78 -19.47
C ALA A 75 11.44 -5.06 -18.71
N PRO A 76 12.21 -4.99 -17.60
CA PRO A 76 12.54 -6.17 -16.82
C PRO A 76 11.29 -6.83 -16.25
N LYS A 77 11.40 -8.12 -15.94
CA LYS A 77 10.29 -8.88 -15.35
C LYS A 77 9.82 -8.27 -14.02
N TYR A 78 10.75 -7.80 -13.19
CA TYR A 78 10.48 -7.13 -11.92
C TYR A 78 11.05 -5.72 -11.98
N LEU A 79 10.18 -4.70 -12.05
CA LEU A 79 10.62 -3.32 -12.17
C LEU A 79 11.25 -2.83 -10.87
N SER A 80 12.32 -2.06 -10.98
CA SER A 80 12.81 -1.22 -9.90
C SER A 80 11.81 -0.09 -9.59
N LYS A 81 11.97 0.52 -8.41
CA LYS A 81 11.25 1.74 -8.01
C LYS A 81 11.34 2.83 -9.08
N ASN A 82 12.53 3.09 -9.61
CA ASN A 82 12.75 4.17 -10.58
C ASN A 82 12.08 3.89 -11.92
N GLU A 83 12.14 2.65 -12.41
CA GLU A 83 11.43 2.26 -13.64
C GLU A 83 9.92 2.35 -13.47
N PHE A 84 9.38 2.00 -12.30
CA PHE A 84 7.95 2.16 -12.04
C PHE A 84 7.53 3.63 -11.93
N ILE A 85 8.38 4.49 -11.33
CA ILE A 85 8.14 5.94 -11.29
C ILE A 85 8.13 6.52 -12.71
N GLN A 86 9.11 6.16 -13.53
CA GLN A 86 9.15 6.58 -14.93
C GLN A 86 7.89 6.13 -15.68
N TYR A 87 7.45 4.88 -15.48
CA TYR A 87 6.21 4.39 -16.06
C TYR A 87 4.99 5.25 -15.67
N LEU A 88 4.90 5.70 -14.40
CA LEU A 88 3.82 6.57 -13.95
C LEU A 88 3.91 7.97 -14.57
N ASP A 89 5.10 8.55 -14.67
CA ASP A 89 5.31 9.88 -15.26
C ASP A 89 4.89 9.88 -16.74
N GLU A 90 5.34 8.89 -17.51
CA GLU A 90 4.90 8.71 -18.88
C GLU A 90 3.40 8.34 -18.99
N TYR A 91 2.79 7.76 -17.95
CA TYR A 91 1.36 7.45 -17.94
C TYR A 91 0.54 8.74 -17.82
N VAL A 92 0.97 9.66 -16.95
CA VAL A 92 0.36 10.99 -16.77
C VAL A 92 0.41 11.78 -18.08
N GLU A 93 1.57 11.82 -18.73
CA GLU A 93 1.76 12.49 -20.02
C GLU A 93 0.89 11.89 -21.12
N ASN A 94 0.93 10.56 -21.29
CA ASN A 94 0.21 9.88 -22.38
C ASN A 94 -1.32 10.05 -22.33
N PHE A 95 -1.89 10.20 -21.13
CA PHE A 95 -3.33 10.33 -20.94
C PHE A 95 -3.77 11.76 -20.58
N ASN A 96 -2.90 12.75 -20.70
CA ASN A 96 -3.17 14.17 -20.42
C ASN A 96 -3.81 14.37 -19.03
N ILE A 97 -3.27 13.70 -18.02
CA ILE A 97 -3.76 13.82 -16.63
C ILE A 97 -3.12 15.05 -16.01
N ASN A 98 -3.93 15.99 -15.53
CA ASN A 98 -3.45 17.22 -14.90
C ASN A 98 -3.96 17.31 -13.45
N PRO A 99 -3.26 16.68 -12.47
CA PRO A 99 -3.66 16.80 -11.08
C PRO A 99 -3.46 18.21 -10.53
N LYS A 100 -4.37 18.66 -9.68
CA LYS A 100 -4.16 19.84 -8.83
C LYS A 100 -3.40 19.38 -7.59
N PHE A 101 -2.14 19.79 -7.50
CA PHE A 101 -1.25 19.48 -6.39
C PHE A 101 -1.47 20.40 -5.20
N GLN A 102 -0.96 19.99 -4.04
CA GLN A 102 -1.09 20.74 -2.79
C GLN A 102 -2.55 20.96 -2.37
N CYS A 103 -3.48 20.15 -2.87
CA CYS A 103 -4.91 20.20 -2.61
C CYS A 103 -5.30 19.13 -1.58
N CYS A 104 -5.37 19.50 -0.31
CA CYS A 104 -5.82 18.60 0.75
C CYS A 104 -7.35 18.64 0.87
N VAL A 105 -8.01 17.52 0.57
CA VAL A 105 -9.45 17.36 0.88
C VAL A 105 -9.63 17.29 2.40
N GLU A 106 -10.29 18.29 2.97
CA GLU A 106 -10.59 18.33 4.41
C GLU A 106 -11.94 17.69 4.74
N MET A 107 -12.89 17.77 3.81
CA MET A 107 -14.23 17.28 4.01
C MET A 107 -14.90 16.95 2.68
N ALA A 108 -15.60 15.82 2.62
CA ALA A 108 -16.51 15.48 1.53
C ALA A 108 -17.82 14.94 2.11
N PHE A 109 -18.96 15.43 1.60
CA PHE A 109 -20.29 14.98 2.02
C PHE A 109 -21.27 15.04 0.84
N TYR A 110 -22.32 14.24 0.90
CA TYR A 110 -23.34 14.20 -0.14
C TYR A 110 -24.54 15.07 0.25
N GLU A 111 -24.87 16.04 -0.59
CA GLU A 111 -26.04 16.88 -0.42
C GLU A 111 -27.23 16.25 -1.16
N LYS A 112 -28.28 15.90 -0.41
CA LYS A 112 -29.44 15.15 -0.94
C LYS A 112 -30.33 16.03 -1.80
N GLU A 113 -30.44 17.32 -1.48
CA GLU A 113 -31.26 18.26 -2.25
C GLU A 113 -30.65 18.53 -3.62
N GLU A 114 -29.33 18.77 -3.66
CA GLU A 114 -28.58 18.99 -4.90
C GLU A 114 -28.30 17.69 -5.67
N LYS A 115 -28.41 16.53 -5.00
CA LYS A 115 -27.98 15.21 -5.49
C LYS A 115 -26.52 15.23 -5.96
N LYS A 116 -25.66 15.91 -5.20
CA LYS A 116 -24.24 16.12 -5.53
C LYS A 116 -23.35 15.96 -4.32
N TRP A 117 -22.13 15.54 -4.58
CA TRP A 117 -21.05 15.61 -3.60
C TRP A 117 -20.53 17.04 -3.50
N ASN A 118 -20.29 17.46 -2.26
CA ASN A 118 -19.66 18.73 -1.90
C ASN A 118 -18.30 18.42 -1.28
N ILE A 119 -17.23 18.97 -1.86
CA ILE A 119 -15.85 18.73 -1.43
C ILE A 119 -15.20 20.05 -1.03
N LYS A 120 -14.69 20.10 0.19
CA LYS A 120 -13.92 21.22 0.73
C LYS A 120 -12.43 20.88 0.68
N VAL A 121 -11.68 21.71 -0.03
CA VAL A 121 -10.25 21.49 -0.31
C VAL A 121 -9.46 22.68 0.22
N ARG A 122 -8.41 22.42 1.00
CA ARG A 122 -7.43 23.43 1.39
C ARG A 122 -6.20 23.31 0.50
N ASN A 123 -5.78 24.41 -0.10
CA ASN A 123 -4.44 24.51 -0.66
C ASN A 123 -3.42 24.54 0.48
N VAL A 124 -2.56 23.53 0.61
CA VAL A 124 -1.63 23.41 1.74
C VAL A 124 -0.47 24.40 1.66
N ALA A 125 -0.18 24.97 0.49
CA ALA A 125 0.87 25.97 0.33
C ALA A 125 0.37 27.38 0.64
N THR A 126 -0.83 27.75 0.17
CA THR A 126 -1.38 29.11 0.35
C THR A 126 -2.32 29.23 1.55
N GLY A 127 -2.89 28.11 2.02
CA GLY A 127 -3.93 28.08 3.05
C GLY A 127 -5.33 28.43 2.54
N GLU A 128 -5.47 28.72 1.25
CA GLU A 128 -6.73 29.08 0.61
C GLU A 128 -7.72 27.91 0.56
N MET A 129 -9.00 28.24 0.58
CA MET A 129 -10.09 27.27 0.56
C MET A 129 -10.75 27.25 -0.81
N GLU A 130 -10.88 26.06 -1.39
CA GLU A 130 -11.59 25.78 -2.63
C GLU A 130 -12.76 24.84 -2.36
N PHE A 131 -13.80 24.94 -3.17
CA PHE A 131 -15.02 24.14 -3.05
C PHE A 131 -15.38 23.54 -4.40
N TYR A 132 -15.69 22.24 -4.40
CA TYR A 132 -16.07 21.50 -5.59
C TYR A 132 -17.44 20.85 -5.42
N GLY A 133 -18.23 20.86 -6.49
CA GLY A 133 -19.45 20.08 -6.65
C GLY A 133 -19.26 19.00 -7.70
N CYS A 134 -19.71 17.77 -7.44
CA CYS A 134 -19.68 16.72 -8.46
C CYS A 134 -20.80 15.68 -8.37
N ASP A 135 -21.08 15.03 -9.50
CA ASP A 135 -21.98 13.89 -9.59
C ASP A 135 -21.34 12.62 -9.01
N PHE A 136 -20.03 12.44 -9.23
CA PHE A 136 -19.31 11.23 -8.84
C PHE A 136 -18.05 11.57 -8.05
N LEU A 137 -17.84 10.88 -6.92
CA LEU A 137 -16.65 11.01 -6.07
C LEU A 137 -15.89 9.69 -6.05
N VAL A 138 -14.61 9.74 -6.46
CA VAL A 138 -13.72 8.56 -6.46
C VAL A 138 -12.64 8.74 -5.38
N LEU A 139 -12.66 7.86 -4.39
CA LEU A 139 -11.60 7.72 -3.40
C LEU A 139 -10.43 6.95 -4.00
N ALA A 140 -9.30 7.62 -4.19
CA ALA A 140 -8.04 7.02 -4.64
C ALA A 140 -6.86 7.35 -3.70
N SER A 141 -7.16 7.65 -2.43
CA SER A 141 -6.21 8.12 -1.43
C SER A 141 -5.29 7.01 -0.86
N GLY A 142 -5.44 5.77 -1.35
CA GLY A 142 -4.64 4.61 -0.98
C GLY A 142 -5.03 3.97 0.36
N GLU A 143 -4.88 2.63 0.40
CA GLU A 143 -5.04 1.84 1.63
C GLU A 143 -3.85 2.00 2.60
N ASN A 144 -2.66 2.32 2.06
CA ASN A 144 -1.42 2.49 2.81
C ASN A 144 -1.02 3.96 2.88
N ASN A 145 -1.75 4.75 3.66
CA ASN A 145 -1.55 6.20 3.75
C ASN A 145 -0.69 6.58 4.96
N GLU A 146 -1.19 6.36 6.16
CA GLU A 146 -0.51 6.75 7.40
C GLU A 146 0.26 5.58 7.99
N GLY A 147 1.58 5.74 8.21
CA GLY A 147 2.39 4.74 8.87
C GLY A 147 1.88 4.45 10.28
N TYR A 148 1.77 3.18 10.65
CA TYR A 148 1.25 2.78 11.95
C TYR A 148 2.38 2.39 12.88
N ILE A 149 2.67 3.22 13.89
CA ILE A 149 3.52 2.85 15.02
C ILE A 149 2.62 2.43 16.19
N PRO A 150 2.66 1.16 16.64
CA PRO A 150 1.84 0.71 17.76
C PRO A 150 2.28 1.36 19.06
N LYS A 151 1.36 1.48 20.01
CA LYS A 151 1.70 1.85 21.39
C LYS A 151 2.47 0.69 22.03
N VAL A 152 3.74 0.93 22.34
CA VAL A 152 4.61 -0.01 23.06
C VAL A 152 4.99 0.62 24.39
N LEU A 153 4.96 -0.15 25.48
CA LEU A 153 5.26 0.36 26.82
C LEU A 153 6.69 0.89 26.88
N GLY A 154 6.85 2.18 27.21
CA GLY A 154 8.15 2.81 27.39
C GLY A 154 8.83 3.24 26.09
N LEU A 155 8.15 3.17 24.93
CA LEU A 155 8.69 3.63 23.65
C LEU A 155 9.15 5.09 23.69
N GLU A 156 8.42 5.94 24.42
CA GLU A 156 8.73 7.36 24.61
C GLU A 156 10.03 7.61 25.39
N LYS A 157 10.56 6.59 26.08
CA LYS A 157 11.79 6.67 26.86
C LYS A 157 13.02 6.30 26.05
N PHE A 158 12.83 5.69 24.88
CA PHE A 158 13.93 5.27 24.02
C PHE A 158 14.74 6.49 23.58
N LYS A 159 16.06 6.40 23.71
CA LYS A 159 17.00 7.50 23.44
C LYS A 159 17.65 7.39 22.05
N GLY A 160 17.49 6.26 21.37
CA GLY A 160 17.90 6.08 19.99
C GLY A 160 16.89 6.59 18.97
N GLU A 161 17.15 6.34 17.70
CA GLU A 161 16.27 6.76 16.60
C GLU A 161 15.03 5.86 16.51
N ILE A 162 13.85 6.44 16.36
CA ILE A 162 12.61 5.72 16.06
C ILE A 162 12.04 6.26 14.75
N ILE A 163 11.87 5.39 13.76
CA ILE A 163 11.23 5.75 12.49
C ILE A 163 10.22 4.69 12.07
N HIS A 164 9.25 5.09 11.25
CA HIS A 164 8.44 4.14 10.49
C HIS A 164 9.15 3.74 9.19
N SER A 165 8.85 2.56 8.65
CA SER A 165 9.40 2.05 7.39
C SER A 165 9.26 3.00 6.19
N SER A 166 8.28 3.91 6.21
CA SER A 166 8.09 4.96 5.18
C SER A 166 9.17 6.04 5.17
N GLU A 167 9.94 6.16 6.25
CA GLU A 167 11.02 7.13 6.41
C GLU A 167 12.40 6.49 6.16
N TYR A 168 12.47 5.16 6.14
CA TYR A 168 13.68 4.43 5.80
C TYR A 168 14.04 4.61 4.33
N LYS A 169 15.34 4.80 4.04
CA LYS A 169 15.87 4.99 2.67
C LYS A 169 16.87 3.92 2.27
N SER A 170 17.90 3.74 3.08
CA SER A 170 19.01 2.84 2.81
C SER A 170 19.66 2.43 4.13
N GLY A 171 20.21 1.22 4.15
CA GLY A 171 20.95 0.67 5.29
C GLY A 171 22.26 1.40 5.55
N GLN A 172 22.77 2.15 4.56
CA GLN A 172 24.02 2.90 4.66
C GLN A 172 24.08 3.83 5.89
N LYS A 173 22.95 4.45 6.28
CA LYS A 173 22.86 5.33 7.46
C LYS A 173 23.13 4.58 8.79
N TYR A 174 23.03 3.26 8.77
CA TYR A 174 23.06 2.39 9.93
C TYR A 174 24.28 1.48 9.99
N GLU A 175 25.27 1.67 9.11
CA GLU A 175 26.51 0.88 9.12
C GLU A 175 27.12 0.82 10.53
N GLY A 176 27.39 -0.40 11.01
CA GLY A 176 27.95 -0.66 12.34
C GLY A 176 27.00 -0.44 13.53
N LYS A 177 25.73 -0.10 13.32
CA LYS A 177 24.74 0.12 14.40
C LYS A 177 23.93 -1.12 14.72
N GLU A 178 23.44 -1.21 15.95
CA GLU A 178 22.44 -2.18 16.38
C GLU A 178 21.03 -1.67 16.02
N VAL A 179 20.35 -2.34 15.09
CA VAL A 179 19.06 -1.88 14.56
C VAL A 179 17.99 -2.95 14.72
N LEU A 180 16.90 -2.59 15.40
CA LEU A 180 15.72 -3.44 15.56
C LEU A 180 14.66 -3.09 14.52
N VAL A 181 14.31 -4.04 13.66
CA VAL A 181 13.17 -3.93 12.74
C VAL A 181 11.95 -4.59 13.37
N VAL A 182 10.89 -3.81 13.59
CA VAL A 182 9.65 -4.30 14.21
C VAL A 182 8.63 -4.64 13.15
N GLY A 183 8.36 -5.94 12.96
CA GLY A 183 7.38 -6.46 12.02
C GLY A 183 8.01 -7.25 10.88
N SER A 184 7.41 -8.40 10.57
CA SER A 184 7.94 -9.40 9.65
C SER A 184 7.22 -9.44 8.30
N GLY A 185 6.58 -8.32 7.90
CA GLY A 185 6.01 -8.17 6.57
C GLY A 185 7.07 -7.96 5.48
N ASN A 186 6.63 -7.78 4.24
CA ASN A 186 7.55 -7.55 3.10
C ASN A 186 8.54 -6.40 3.38
N SER A 187 8.06 -5.24 3.84
CA SER A 187 8.95 -4.12 4.19
C SER A 187 9.96 -4.47 5.29
N GLY A 188 9.54 -5.19 6.34
CA GLY A 188 10.44 -5.50 7.46
C GLY A 188 11.56 -6.45 7.06
N MET A 189 11.24 -7.51 6.33
CA MET A 189 12.22 -8.46 5.83
C MET A 189 13.19 -7.83 4.82
N GLU A 190 12.67 -6.97 3.95
CA GLU A 190 13.46 -6.23 2.95
C GLU A 190 14.39 -5.19 3.60
N ILE A 191 13.93 -4.49 4.64
CA ILE A 191 14.75 -3.54 5.42
C ILE A 191 15.82 -4.29 6.23
N ALA A 192 15.48 -5.39 6.91
CA ALA A 192 16.45 -6.19 7.65
C ALA A 192 17.57 -6.75 6.73
N PHE A 193 17.20 -7.21 5.53
CA PHE A 193 18.17 -7.63 4.52
C PHE A 193 19.07 -6.48 4.05
N ASP A 194 18.52 -5.29 3.83
CA ASP A 194 19.29 -4.12 3.42
C ASP A 194 20.27 -3.67 4.50
N LEU A 195 19.82 -3.58 5.76
CA LEU A 195 20.66 -3.29 6.91
C LEU A 195 21.85 -4.26 7.03
N SER A 196 21.59 -5.56 6.89
CA SER A 196 22.62 -6.59 6.90
C SER A 196 23.63 -6.42 5.74
N ASN A 197 23.17 -6.08 4.53
CA ASN A 197 24.06 -5.82 3.39
C ASN A 197 24.96 -4.58 3.60
N TYR A 198 24.50 -3.61 4.39
CA TYR A 198 25.28 -2.45 4.82
C TYR A 198 25.97 -2.65 6.17
N ARG A 199 26.21 -3.90 6.59
CA ARG A 199 26.98 -4.26 7.81
C ARG A 199 26.43 -3.64 9.09
N SER A 200 25.12 -3.41 9.15
CA SER A 200 24.42 -3.10 10.39
C SER A 200 24.13 -4.41 11.14
N CYS A 201 24.16 -4.39 12.48
CA CYS A 201 23.71 -5.50 13.31
C CYS A 201 22.18 -5.51 13.32
N ALA A 202 21.57 -6.22 12.36
CA ALA A 202 20.13 -6.23 12.17
C ALA A 202 19.44 -7.30 13.03
N SER A 203 18.42 -6.90 13.77
CA SER A 203 17.48 -7.81 14.43
C SER A 203 16.06 -7.56 13.90
N ILE A 204 15.24 -8.61 13.78
CA ILE A 204 13.86 -8.50 13.32
C ILE A 204 12.88 -9.17 14.28
N VAL A 205 11.81 -8.45 14.61
CA VAL A 205 10.70 -8.97 15.42
C VAL A 205 9.73 -9.76 14.56
N VAL A 206 9.57 -11.05 14.88
CA VAL A 206 8.60 -11.95 14.24
C VAL A 206 7.64 -12.45 15.32
N ARG A 207 6.45 -11.82 15.39
CA ARG A 207 5.42 -12.20 16.37
C ARG A 207 4.42 -13.22 15.84
N ASN A 208 3.97 -13.02 14.60
CA ASN A 208 2.90 -13.81 14.01
C ASN A 208 3.46 -14.76 12.94
N PRO A 209 2.83 -15.93 12.73
CA PRO A 209 3.25 -16.84 11.69
C PRO A 209 3.19 -16.19 10.32
N ILE A 210 4.16 -16.43 9.43
CA ILE A 210 4.22 -15.89 8.06
C ILE A 210 4.59 -16.96 7.04
N HIS A 211 4.06 -16.82 5.82
CA HIS A 211 4.56 -17.56 4.67
C HIS A 211 5.69 -16.78 4.01
N VAL A 212 6.74 -17.48 3.60
CA VAL A 212 7.88 -16.90 2.89
C VAL A 212 8.03 -17.64 1.56
N LEU A 213 8.00 -16.90 0.46
CA LEU A 213 8.04 -17.42 -0.91
C LEU A 213 9.07 -16.66 -1.74
N THR A 214 9.57 -17.26 -2.82
CA THR A 214 10.33 -16.51 -3.84
C THR A 214 9.40 -15.83 -4.83
N ARG A 215 9.93 -14.88 -5.61
CA ARG A 215 9.17 -14.21 -6.68
C ARG A 215 8.65 -15.19 -7.73
N GLU A 216 9.42 -16.23 -8.03
CA GLU A 216 9.06 -17.29 -8.99
C GLU A 216 7.94 -18.18 -8.46
N MET A 217 7.96 -18.50 -7.16
CA MET A 217 6.87 -19.25 -6.52
C MET A 217 5.56 -18.48 -6.57
N VAL A 218 5.60 -17.17 -6.26
CA VAL A 218 4.41 -16.31 -6.34
C VAL A 218 3.91 -16.20 -7.78
N HIS A 219 4.80 -15.95 -8.75
CA HIS A 219 4.44 -15.87 -10.16
C HIS A 219 3.80 -17.18 -10.66
N THR A 220 4.43 -18.32 -10.39
CA THR A 220 3.91 -19.64 -10.75
C THR A 220 2.56 -19.91 -10.09
N GLY A 221 2.43 -19.65 -8.80
CA GLY A 221 1.17 -19.82 -8.08
C GLY A 221 0.05 -18.96 -8.66
N MET A 222 0.32 -17.69 -8.98
CA MET A 222 -0.65 -16.81 -9.65
C MET A 222 -1.08 -17.31 -11.03
N LEU A 223 -0.19 -17.95 -11.80
CA LEU A 223 -0.54 -18.58 -13.08
C LEU A 223 -1.39 -19.84 -12.88
N LEU A 224 -1.01 -20.70 -11.93
CA LEU A 224 -1.72 -21.95 -11.64
C LEU A 224 -3.15 -21.68 -11.11
N LEU A 225 -3.37 -20.61 -10.35
CA LEU A 225 -4.69 -20.23 -9.86
C LEU A 225 -5.71 -19.92 -10.97
N LYS A 226 -5.27 -19.74 -12.22
CA LYS A 226 -6.18 -19.60 -13.37
C LYS A 226 -6.80 -20.92 -13.81
N TYR A 227 -6.17 -22.05 -13.46
CA TYR A 227 -6.50 -23.38 -13.99
C TYR A 227 -6.75 -24.43 -12.90
N LEU A 228 -6.27 -24.20 -11.67
CA LEU A 228 -6.32 -25.16 -10.58
C LEU A 228 -7.01 -24.59 -9.33
N PRO A 229 -7.66 -25.44 -8.51
CA PRO A 229 -8.21 -25.04 -7.22
C PRO A 229 -7.14 -24.50 -6.26
N ILE A 230 -7.51 -23.51 -5.45
CA ILE A 230 -6.60 -22.83 -4.51
C ILE A 230 -5.89 -23.78 -3.55
N SER A 231 -6.57 -24.80 -3.03
CA SER A 231 -5.99 -25.78 -2.10
C SER A 231 -4.85 -26.57 -2.73
N LEU A 232 -4.97 -26.93 -4.01
CA LEU A 232 -3.93 -27.63 -4.75
C LEU A 232 -2.72 -26.71 -4.98
N VAL A 233 -2.97 -25.47 -5.41
CA VAL A 233 -1.88 -24.49 -5.61
C VAL A 233 -1.15 -24.20 -4.30
N ASP A 234 -1.89 -23.95 -3.22
CA ASP A 234 -1.33 -23.70 -1.90
C ASP A 234 -0.47 -24.87 -1.41
N THR A 235 -0.96 -26.10 -1.57
CA THR A 235 -0.20 -27.30 -1.16
C THR A 235 1.10 -27.44 -1.94
N LEU A 236 1.05 -27.24 -3.27
CA LEU A 236 2.23 -27.32 -4.13
C LEU A 236 3.25 -26.24 -3.76
N ILE A 237 2.81 -24.99 -3.65
CA ILE A 237 3.70 -23.86 -3.37
C ILE A 237 4.27 -23.93 -1.95
N ALA A 238 3.48 -24.34 -0.96
CA ALA A 238 3.98 -24.54 0.41
C ALA A 238 5.05 -25.65 0.47
N LYS A 239 4.90 -26.75 -0.29
CA LYS A 239 5.94 -27.79 -0.41
C LYS A 239 7.20 -27.25 -1.06
N CYS A 240 7.09 -26.50 -2.16
CA CYS A 240 8.24 -25.86 -2.80
C CYS A 240 8.97 -24.90 -1.84
N ALA A 241 8.22 -24.10 -1.07
CA ALA A 241 8.77 -23.20 -0.06
C ALA A 241 9.51 -23.96 1.03
N LYS A 242 8.93 -25.05 1.56
CA LYS A 242 9.58 -25.91 2.57
C LYS A 242 10.87 -26.54 2.04
N ILE A 243 10.92 -26.93 0.76
CA ILE A 243 12.15 -27.45 0.13
C ILE A 243 13.22 -26.36 0.02
N ARG A 244 12.85 -25.14 -0.42
CA ARG A 244 13.81 -24.03 -0.60
C ARG A 244 14.33 -23.47 0.73
N PHE A 245 13.45 -23.35 1.71
CA PHE A 245 13.73 -22.60 2.94
C PHE A 245 13.94 -23.50 4.16
N GLY A 246 13.51 -24.76 4.12
CA GLY A 246 13.56 -25.64 5.28
C GLY A 246 12.46 -25.32 6.30
N ASN A 247 12.66 -25.77 7.54
CA ASN A 247 11.75 -25.48 8.65
C ASN A 247 12.09 -24.12 9.28
N LEU A 248 11.43 -23.04 8.84
CA LEU A 248 11.71 -21.70 9.39
C LEU A 248 11.25 -21.52 10.85
N ALA A 249 10.45 -22.43 11.41
CA ALA A 249 10.06 -22.35 12.82
C ALA A 249 11.29 -22.53 13.75
N GLU A 250 12.27 -23.34 13.33
CA GLU A 250 13.56 -23.49 14.01
C GLU A 250 14.39 -22.20 14.01
N LEU A 251 14.08 -21.26 13.12
CA LEU A 251 14.68 -19.93 13.03
C LEU A 251 13.83 -18.84 13.69
N GLY A 252 12.79 -19.21 14.46
CA GLY A 252 11.88 -18.26 15.10
C GLY A 252 10.83 -17.66 14.16
N ILE A 253 10.61 -18.24 12.98
CA ILE A 253 9.63 -17.77 11.99
C ILE A 253 8.54 -18.85 11.81
N PRO A 254 7.50 -18.85 12.66
CA PRO A 254 6.43 -19.84 12.53
C PRO A 254 5.68 -19.66 11.20
N GLN A 255 5.17 -20.75 10.62
CA GLN A 255 4.35 -20.72 9.41
C GLN A 255 2.86 -20.91 9.73
N PRO A 256 1.94 -20.24 9.02
CA PRO A 256 0.51 -20.48 9.15
C PRO A 256 0.14 -21.90 8.68
N GLU A 257 -0.94 -22.45 9.26
CA GLU A 257 -1.53 -23.71 8.81
C GLU A 257 -2.22 -23.58 7.46
N GLU A 258 -2.94 -22.47 7.23
CA GLU A 258 -3.60 -22.24 5.96
C GLU A 258 -2.62 -21.78 4.88
N GLY A 259 -2.94 -22.06 3.61
CA GLY A 259 -2.04 -21.79 2.50
C GLY A 259 -1.81 -20.30 2.18
N PRO A 260 -0.69 -19.96 1.52
CA PRO A 260 -0.28 -18.57 1.28
C PRO A 260 -1.28 -17.78 0.41
N PHE A 261 -1.85 -18.38 -0.63
CA PHE A 261 -2.82 -17.70 -1.50
C PHE A 261 -4.20 -17.64 -0.87
N TYR A 262 -4.61 -18.69 -0.13
CA TYR A 262 -5.85 -18.65 0.64
C TYR A 262 -5.84 -17.51 1.65
N ILE A 263 -4.79 -17.40 2.47
CA ILE A 263 -4.64 -16.30 3.44
C ILE A 263 -4.66 -14.94 2.74
N LYS A 264 -4.05 -14.82 1.56
CA LYS A 264 -4.09 -13.56 0.81
C LYS A 264 -5.52 -13.17 0.42
N ILE A 265 -6.32 -14.12 -0.04
CA ILE A 265 -7.69 -13.86 -0.51
C ILE A 265 -8.64 -13.62 0.67
N SER A 266 -8.58 -14.48 1.70
CA SER A 266 -9.53 -14.43 2.82
C SER A 266 -9.19 -13.38 3.88
N LYS A 267 -7.89 -13.17 4.16
CA LYS A 267 -7.41 -12.27 5.23
C LYS A 267 -6.69 -11.05 4.69
N GLY A 268 -6.52 -10.93 3.37
CA GLY A 268 -5.81 -9.82 2.73
C GLY A 268 -4.29 -9.84 2.93
N ARG A 269 -3.74 -10.80 3.69
CA ARG A 269 -2.32 -10.82 4.09
C ARG A 269 -1.46 -11.52 3.05
N SER A 270 -0.55 -10.79 2.44
CA SER A 270 0.39 -11.37 1.47
C SER A 270 1.45 -12.24 2.15
N PRO A 271 1.95 -13.29 1.47
CA PRO A 271 3.21 -13.90 1.86
C PRO A 271 4.35 -12.87 1.75
N VAL A 272 5.40 -13.08 2.54
CA VAL A 272 6.68 -12.39 2.35
C VAL A 272 7.32 -12.94 1.09
N ILE A 273 7.75 -12.05 0.22
CA ILE A 273 8.48 -12.37 -1.01
C ILE A 273 9.95 -12.13 -0.71
N ASP A 274 10.64 -13.21 -0.33
CA ASP A 274 12.02 -13.13 0.10
C ASP A 274 12.95 -12.77 -1.06
N VAL A 275 13.89 -11.88 -0.75
CA VAL A 275 14.93 -11.40 -1.67
C VAL A 275 16.33 -11.63 -1.11
N GLY A 276 16.46 -12.52 -0.11
CA GLY A 276 17.73 -12.90 0.53
C GLY A 276 17.76 -12.77 2.06
N ALA A 277 16.69 -12.26 2.69
CA ALA A 277 16.64 -12.08 4.15
C ALA A 277 16.75 -13.42 4.88
N ILE A 278 16.09 -14.46 4.37
CA ILE A 278 16.13 -15.80 4.99
C ILE A 278 17.53 -16.40 4.97
N ASP A 279 18.27 -16.23 3.88
CA ASP A 279 19.63 -16.77 3.80
C ASP A 279 20.57 -16.04 4.78
N LYS A 280 20.39 -14.72 4.99
CA LYS A 280 21.08 -13.95 6.03
C LYS A 280 20.70 -14.36 7.45
N ILE A 281 19.43 -14.69 7.71
CA ILE A 281 18.98 -15.24 8.99
C ILE A 281 19.65 -16.59 9.27
N LYS A 282 19.71 -17.48 8.27
CA LYS A 282 20.38 -18.78 8.40
C LYS A 282 21.87 -18.67 8.72
N LEU A 283 22.53 -17.63 8.19
CA LEU A 283 23.93 -17.34 8.48
C LEU A 283 24.15 -16.64 9.84
N GLY A 284 23.07 -16.29 10.55
CA GLY A 284 23.13 -15.55 11.82
C GLY A 284 23.45 -14.06 11.66
N GLU A 285 23.46 -13.54 10.43
CA GLU A 285 23.70 -12.12 10.15
C GLU A 285 22.49 -11.23 10.47
N ILE A 286 21.28 -11.83 10.50
CA ILE A 286 20.06 -11.18 10.99
C ILE A 286 19.51 -12.03 12.14
N LYS A 287 19.33 -11.44 13.31
CA LYS A 287 18.76 -12.12 14.48
C LYS A 287 17.24 -12.04 14.45
N VAL A 288 16.55 -13.15 14.71
CA VAL A 288 15.09 -13.18 14.84
C VAL A 288 14.72 -13.13 16.31
N LEU A 289 13.90 -12.16 16.69
CA LEU A 289 13.47 -11.92 18.06
C LEU A 289 11.93 -12.03 18.18
N PRO A 290 11.39 -12.44 19.35
CA PRO A 290 9.96 -12.51 19.56
C PRO A 290 9.35 -11.11 19.77
N GLY A 291 8.07 -11.04 20.16
CA GLY A 291 7.40 -9.76 20.42
C GLY A 291 8.10 -8.94 21.50
N ILE A 292 7.86 -7.63 21.46
CA ILE A 292 8.42 -6.67 22.42
C ILE A 292 7.47 -6.57 23.61
N SER A 293 8.00 -6.79 24.80
CA SER A 293 7.30 -6.60 26.07
C SER A 293 7.37 -5.13 26.51
N LYS A 294 8.59 -4.57 26.54
CA LYS A 294 8.83 -3.21 27.04
C LYS A 294 10.08 -2.58 26.44
N ILE A 295 10.09 -1.26 26.33
CA ILE A 295 11.24 -0.47 25.90
C ILE A 295 11.71 0.40 27.08
N LYS A 296 13.03 0.43 27.29
CA LYS A 296 13.75 1.31 28.22
C LYS A 296 14.61 2.28 27.37
N GLU A 297 15.59 2.95 27.97
CA GLU A 297 16.38 3.99 27.27
C GLU A 297 17.05 3.50 25.98
N HIS A 298 17.97 2.54 26.05
CA HIS A 298 18.54 1.88 24.87
C HIS A 298 18.24 0.39 24.80
N THR A 299 17.57 -0.14 25.82
CA THR A 299 17.30 -1.57 25.96
C THR A 299 15.86 -1.90 25.58
N VAL A 300 15.69 -2.93 24.75
CA VAL A 300 14.40 -3.52 24.42
C VAL A 300 14.30 -4.89 25.08
N GLU A 301 13.23 -5.08 25.84
CA GLU A 301 12.87 -6.32 26.52
C GLU A 301 11.82 -7.07 25.69
N PHE A 302 12.07 -8.36 25.45
CA PHE A 302 11.25 -9.20 24.59
C PHE A 302 10.36 -10.16 25.41
N ASP A 303 9.33 -10.72 24.78
CA ASP A 303 8.33 -11.58 25.44
C ASP A 303 8.92 -12.85 26.07
N ASN A 304 10.12 -13.27 25.63
CA ASN A 304 10.86 -14.40 26.20
C ASN A 304 11.78 -14.00 27.39
N GLY A 305 11.76 -12.72 27.80
CA GLY A 305 12.60 -12.19 28.87
C GLY A 305 14.02 -11.79 28.46
N GLU A 306 14.39 -11.94 27.20
CA GLU A 306 15.68 -11.43 26.72
C GLU A 306 15.69 -9.90 26.65
N GLU A 307 16.85 -9.30 26.88
CA GLU A 307 17.10 -7.87 26.77
C GLU A 307 18.26 -7.61 25.82
N HIS A 308 18.08 -6.73 24.83
CA HIS A 308 19.11 -6.33 23.87
C HIS A 308 19.16 -4.81 23.75
N GLN A 309 20.34 -4.26 23.45
CA GLN A 309 20.52 -2.82 23.24
C GLN A 309 20.44 -2.47 21.74
N PHE A 310 19.82 -1.33 21.43
CA PHE A 310 19.67 -0.84 20.05
C PHE A 310 19.95 0.66 19.94
N ASP A 311 20.54 1.04 18.81
CA ASP A 311 20.75 2.43 18.41
C ASP A 311 19.53 2.99 17.67
N ALA A 312 18.79 2.12 16.98
CA ALA A 312 17.59 2.50 16.22
C ALA A 312 16.52 1.42 16.21
N ILE A 313 15.26 1.86 16.16
CA ILE A 313 14.08 1.02 15.99
C ILE A 313 13.33 1.46 14.73
N ILE A 314 13.16 0.54 13.78
CA ILE A 314 12.43 0.77 12.54
C ILE A 314 11.12 -0.01 12.58
N PHE A 315 10.01 0.70 12.68
CA PHE A 315 8.67 0.10 12.68
C PHE A 315 8.22 -0.21 11.24
N ALA A 316 8.21 -1.49 10.89
CA ALA A 316 7.64 -2.04 9.66
C ALA A 316 6.25 -2.65 9.91
N THR A 317 5.44 -1.94 10.71
CA THR A 317 4.16 -2.39 11.26
C THR A 317 2.94 -2.04 10.41
N GLY A 318 3.17 -1.66 9.15
CA GLY A 318 2.11 -1.40 8.17
C GLY A 318 1.53 -0.01 8.26
N TYR A 319 0.37 0.17 7.63
CA TYR A 319 -0.25 1.47 7.42
C TYR A 319 -1.74 1.42 7.78
N LYS A 320 -2.32 2.60 7.96
CA LYS A 320 -3.77 2.82 8.03
C LYS A 320 -4.22 3.66 6.84
N ASN A 321 -5.44 3.40 6.38
CA ASN A 321 -6.10 4.35 5.49
C ASN A 321 -6.64 5.53 6.31
N ALA A 322 -6.79 6.69 5.66
CA ALA A 322 -7.23 7.93 6.29
C ALA A 322 -8.55 8.46 5.70
N ALA A 323 -9.25 7.64 4.90
CA ALA A 323 -10.43 8.08 4.15
C ALA A 323 -11.58 8.53 5.07
N THR A 324 -11.82 7.81 6.16
CA THR A 324 -12.89 8.10 7.13
C THR A 324 -12.69 9.38 7.93
N LYS A 325 -11.49 10.00 7.88
CA LYS A 325 -11.22 11.28 8.57
C LYS A 325 -11.88 12.48 7.88
N TRP A 326 -12.03 12.44 6.56
CA TRP A 326 -12.53 13.56 5.76
C TRP A 326 -13.82 13.23 5.01
N LEU A 327 -14.09 11.97 4.68
CA LEU A 327 -15.36 11.55 4.09
C LEU A 327 -16.43 11.40 5.18
N LYS A 328 -17.49 12.22 5.16
CA LYS A 328 -18.56 12.16 6.16
C LYS A 328 -19.55 11.03 5.89
N ASP A 329 -20.01 10.89 4.66
CA ASP A 329 -20.98 9.87 4.25
C ASP A 329 -20.28 8.56 3.81
N HIS A 330 -19.35 8.07 4.64
CA HIS A 330 -18.52 6.91 4.31
C HIS A 330 -19.20 5.56 4.53
N SER A 331 -20.34 5.52 5.23
CA SER A 331 -21.01 4.29 5.71
C SER A 331 -21.50 3.35 4.61
N SER A 332 -21.50 3.77 3.35
CA SER A 332 -21.78 2.88 2.21
C SER A 332 -20.56 2.08 1.73
N ILE A 333 -19.35 2.46 2.14
CA ILE A 333 -18.09 1.82 1.73
C ILE A 333 -17.24 1.36 2.93
N PHE A 334 -17.18 2.15 4.00
CA PHE A 334 -16.30 1.91 5.14
C PHE A 334 -17.08 1.81 6.46
N LEU A 335 -16.65 0.86 7.29
CA LEU A 335 -16.86 0.91 8.74
C LEU A 335 -16.07 2.08 9.34
N ASP A 336 -16.42 2.50 10.56
CA ASP A 336 -15.79 3.64 11.24
C ASP A 336 -14.26 3.49 11.43
N ASP A 337 -13.78 2.26 11.52
CA ASP A 337 -12.35 1.94 11.64
C ASP A 337 -11.59 2.01 10.29
N GLY A 338 -12.29 2.31 9.19
CA GLY A 338 -11.76 2.37 7.83
C GLY A 338 -11.73 1.03 7.10
N THR A 339 -12.28 -0.04 7.68
CA THR A 339 -12.42 -1.33 7.01
C THR A 339 -13.51 -1.26 5.94
N LEU A 340 -13.25 -1.82 4.76
CA LEU A 340 -14.26 -1.92 3.70
C LEU A 340 -15.43 -2.83 4.13
N ILE A 341 -16.65 -2.41 3.83
CA ILE A 341 -17.88 -3.18 4.10
C ILE A 341 -18.00 -4.35 3.12
N ASN A 342 -17.80 -4.07 1.83
CA ASN A 342 -17.90 -5.07 0.77
C ASN A 342 -16.52 -5.63 0.43
N GLU A 343 -16.48 -6.94 0.21
CA GLU A 343 -15.28 -7.62 -0.25
C GLU A 343 -15.16 -7.56 -1.79
N PHE A 344 -13.96 -7.85 -2.29
CA PHE A 344 -13.73 -8.03 -3.71
C PHE A 344 -14.64 -9.14 -4.28
N PRO A 345 -15.28 -8.96 -5.45
CA PRO A 345 -15.07 -7.91 -6.45
C PRO A 345 -16.00 -6.70 -6.35
N ASN A 346 -16.80 -6.58 -5.28
CA ASN A 346 -17.84 -5.54 -5.15
C ASN A 346 -17.43 -4.39 -4.22
N HIS A 347 -16.20 -4.41 -3.69
CA HIS A 347 -15.68 -3.43 -2.74
C HIS A 347 -15.67 -1.99 -3.27
N TRP A 348 -15.51 -1.80 -4.58
CA TRP A 348 -15.23 -0.52 -5.21
C TRP A 348 -16.44 0.43 -5.31
N LYS A 349 -17.68 -0.06 -5.09
CA LYS A 349 -18.91 0.71 -5.32
C LYS A 349 -19.63 1.03 -4.01
N GLY A 350 -19.86 2.32 -3.78
CA GLY A 350 -20.73 2.84 -2.72
C GLY A 350 -22.06 3.36 -3.27
N GLU A 351 -22.75 4.14 -2.45
CA GLU A 351 -24.00 4.81 -2.80
C GLU A 351 -23.76 6.18 -3.42
N ASN A 352 -24.79 6.74 -4.07
CA ASN A 352 -24.82 8.14 -4.50
C ASN A 352 -23.63 8.58 -5.38
N GLY A 353 -23.10 7.69 -6.23
CA GLY A 353 -21.97 8.00 -7.10
C GLY A 353 -20.60 8.00 -6.39
N LEU A 354 -20.52 7.43 -5.19
CA LEU A 354 -19.28 7.19 -4.46
C LEU A 354 -18.59 5.90 -4.93
N TYR A 355 -17.29 5.98 -5.16
CA TYR A 355 -16.47 4.84 -5.55
C TYR A 355 -15.14 4.82 -4.81
N CYS A 356 -14.54 3.64 -4.60
CA CYS A 356 -13.18 3.51 -4.09
C CYS A 356 -12.30 2.70 -5.04
N ALA A 357 -11.12 3.24 -5.36
CA ALA A 357 -10.14 2.65 -6.27
C ALA A 357 -8.86 2.29 -5.50
N GLY A 358 -8.42 1.03 -5.62
CA GLY A 358 -7.15 0.59 -5.03
C GLY A 358 -7.23 0.15 -3.57
N PHE A 359 -8.43 -0.13 -3.05
CA PHE A 359 -8.66 -0.63 -1.69
C PHE A 359 -8.84 -2.16 -1.64
N SER A 360 -8.75 -2.84 -2.79
CA SER A 360 -9.00 -4.29 -2.89
C SER A 360 -7.94 -5.17 -2.20
N LYS A 361 -6.84 -4.59 -1.67
CA LYS A 361 -5.64 -5.31 -1.21
C LYS A 361 -4.97 -6.19 -2.28
N ARG A 362 -5.22 -5.97 -3.58
CA ARG A 362 -4.65 -6.76 -4.70
C ARG A 362 -3.58 -6.01 -5.50
N GLY A 363 -3.04 -4.93 -4.94
CA GLY A 363 -1.98 -4.13 -5.57
C GLY A 363 -2.40 -3.51 -6.91
N LEU A 364 -1.43 -3.33 -7.81
CA LEU A 364 -1.63 -2.69 -9.11
C LEU A 364 -2.63 -3.45 -10.00
N PHE A 365 -2.68 -4.77 -9.90
CA PHE A 365 -3.68 -5.58 -10.61
C PHE A 365 -5.11 -5.24 -10.16
N GLY A 366 -5.34 -5.11 -8.84
CA GLY A 366 -6.62 -4.69 -8.28
C GLY A 366 -7.01 -3.28 -8.73
N ILE A 367 -6.06 -2.35 -8.70
CA ILE A 367 -6.25 -0.98 -9.20
C ILE A 367 -6.75 -0.98 -10.65
N SER A 368 -6.15 -1.81 -11.50
CA SER A 368 -6.56 -1.90 -12.91
C SER A 368 -7.97 -2.45 -13.11
N MET A 369 -8.44 -3.33 -12.22
CA MET A 369 -9.82 -3.81 -12.23
C MET A 369 -10.78 -2.73 -11.74
N ASP A 370 -10.48 -2.13 -10.59
CA ASP A 370 -11.29 -1.09 -9.96
C ASP A 370 -11.51 0.09 -10.92
N ALA A 371 -10.45 0.60 -11.53
CA ALA A 371 -10.53 1.74 -12.46
C ALA A 371 -11.44 1.45 -13.66
N LYS A 372 -11.38 0.25 -14.24
CA LYS A 372 -12.26 -0.15 -15.34
C LYS A 372 -13.71 -0.24 -14.88
N SER A 373 -13.98 -0.95 -13.78
CA SER A 373 -15.33 -1.13 -13.25
C SER A 373 -16.00 0.19 -12.85
N ILE A 374 -15.24 1.10 -12.24
CA ILE A 374 -15.71 2.44 -11.88
C ILE A 374 -16.11 3.22 -13.13
N VAL A 375 -15.21 3.31 -14.11
CA VAL A 375 -15.45 4.11 -15.32
C VAL A 375 -16.57 3.51 -16.18
N ASP A 376 -16.63 2.19 -16.32
CA ASP A 376 -17.73 1.52 -17.01
C ASP A 376 -19.07 1.83 -16.34
N ASN A 377 -19.11 1.84 -15.00
CA ASN A 377 -20.33 2.18 -14.28
C ASN A 377 -20.72 3.64 -14.44
N ILE A 378 -19.77 4.58 -14.33
CA ILE A 378 -20.01 6.01 -14.56
C ILE A 378 -20.55 6.24 -15.97
N ASN A 379 -19.93 5.64 -16.99
CA ASN A 379 -20.37 5.77 -18.38
C ASN A 379 -21.81 5.25 -18.60
N ILE A 380 -22.17 4.12 -17.99
CA ILE A 380 -23.55 3.60 -18.02
C ILE A 380 -24.53 4.56 -17.35
N VAL A 381 -24.16 5.16 -16.21
CA VAL A 381 -25.04 6.09 -15.48
C VAL A 381 -25.23 7.38 -16.27
N ILE A 382 -24.17 7.94 -16.85
CA ILE A 382 -24.24 9.13 -17.72
C ILE A 382 -25.09 8.82 -18.96
N GLY A 383 -24.85 7.68 -19.63
CA GLY A 383 -25.60 7.28 -20.82
C GLY A 383 -27.09 7.02 -20.57
N LYS A 384 -27.51 6.80 -19.32
CA LYS A 384 -28.94 6.72 -18.93
C LYS A 384 -29.57 8.09 -18.65
N LYS A 385 -28.77 9.14 -18.46
CA LYS A 385 -29.24 10.53 -18.23
C LYS A 385 -29.53 11.26 -19.55
N ILE A 386 -28.95 10.80 -20.67
CA ILE A 386 -29.19 11.26 -22.04
C ILE A 386 -30.38 10.48 -22.61
#